data_AF-D7F1I1-F1
#
_entry.id   AF-D7F1I1-F1
#
_cell.length_a   1.000
_cell.length_b   1.000
_cell.length_c   1.000
_cell.angle_alpha   90.00
_cell.angle_beta   90.00
_cell.angle_gamma   90.00
#
_symmetry.space_group_name_H-M   'P 1'
#
loop_
_entity.id
_entity.type
_entity.pdbx_description
1 polymer ?
#
loop_
_entity_poly.entity_id
_entity_poly.type
_entity_poly.pdbx_seq_one_letter_code
_entity_poly.pdbx_strand_id
1 'polypeptide(L)'
;HNLGHMMLGRQGDPHGKYDMSPGVMEHFETSTRDPSFFRLHKYIDNIFKEHKDSLPPYTKNDLEFSGISIDSLGIDGELKTFFEGYEFDLRNAVDSAEGVEDVAVTANVHRLNHNDFSFVVDVNNNNGAPVEATFRIYMCPQYDSNGEELSYGNGHWQCIEMDKFWKKLSPGANHVTRKS
;
A
#
# COMPACT_ATOMS: atom_id res chain seq x y z
N HIS A 1 -17.65 -3.09 10.11
CA HIS A 1 -16.67 -3.78 9.25
C HIS A 1 -17.03 -5.26 9.07
N ASN A 2 -16.77 -6.14 10.06
CA ASN A 2 -16.93 -7.60 9.90
C ASN A 2 -18.35 -8.06 9.50
N LEU A 3 -19.39 -7.47 10.10
CA LEU A 3 -20.77 -7.75 9.69
C LEU A 3 -21.05 -7.30 8.24
N GLY A 4 -20.40 -6.22 7.78
CA GLY A 4 -20.51 -5.75 6.40
C GLY A 4 -19.95 -6.76 5.39
N HIS A 5 -18.85 -7.44 5.72
CA HIS A 5 -18.32 -8.55 4.93
C HIS A 5 -19.34 -9.70 4.83
N MET A 6 -19.92 -10.14 5.96
CA MET A 6 -20.94 -11.19 5.96
C MET A 6 -22.19 -10.79 5.18
N MET A 7 -22.66 -9.54 5.36
CA MET A 7 -23.82 -9.02 4.63
C MET A 7 -23.61 -9.02 3.12
N LEU A 8 -22.43 -8.60 2.63
CA LEU A 8 -22.11 -8.61 1.20
C LEU A 8 -21.90 -10.04 0.67
N GLY A 9 -21.16 -10.88 1.40
CA GLY A 9 -20.90 -12.27 1.00
C GLY A 9 -22.17 -13.12 0.87
N ARG A 10 -23.18 -12.82 1.69
CA ARG A 10 -24.46 -13.55 1.69
C ARG A 10 -25.51 -13.00 0.73
N GLN A 11 -25.26 -11.96 -0.05
CA GLN A 11 -26.30 -11.42 -0.96
C GLN A 11 -26.79 -12.42 -2.03
N GLY A 12 -26.00 -13.45 -2.36
CA GLY A 12 -26.43 -14.54 -3.26
C GLY A 12 -27.49 -15.46 -2.65
N ASP A 13 -27.51 -15.60 -1.33
CA ASP A 13 -28.52 -16.36 -0.58
C ASP A 13 -28.71 -15.80 0.85
N PRO A 14 -29.31 -14.61 0.98
CA PRO A 14 -29.31 -13.85 2.25
C PRO A 14 -30.19 -14.49 3.33
N HIS A 15 -31.03 -15.44 2.96
CA HIS A 15 -31.94 -16.16 3.86
C HIS A 15 -31.65 -17.66 3.92
N GLY A 16 -30.58 -18.15 3.29
CA GLY A 16 -30.22 -19.57 3.31
C GLY A 16 -31.22 -20.49 2.61
N LYS A 17 -32.00 -19.98 1.64
CA LYS A 17 -33.02 -20.77 0.93
C LYS A 17 -32.40 -21.83 0.02
N TYR A 18 -31.21 -21.56 -0.49
CA TYR A 18 -30.55 -22.38 -1.52
C TYR A 18 -29.35 -23.15 -0.97
N ASP A 19 -29.07 -23.06 0.34
CA ASP A 19 -27.93 -23.70 1.02
C ASP A 19 -26.58 -23.39 0.34
N MET A 20 -26.44 -22.13 -0.14
CA MET A 20 -25.21 -21.71 -0.79
C MET A 20 -24.08 -21.54 0.22
N SER A 21 -22.88 -21.96 -0.18
CA SER A 21 -21.65 -21.70 0.57
C SER A 21 -21.39 -20.20 0.74
N PRO A 22 -20.59 -19.80 1.75
CA PRO A 22 -20.14 -18.40 1.92
C PRO A 22 -19.58 -17.79 0.64
N GLY A 23 -19.84 -16.50 0.43
CA GLY A 23 -19.24 -15.74 -0.67
C GLY A 23 -17.76 -15.42 -0.40
N VAL A 24 -17.03 -14.99 -1.45
CA VAL A 24 -15.61 -14.61 -1.32
C VAL A 24 -15.38 -13.47 -0.32
N MET A 25 -16.38 -12.61 -0.09
CA MET A 25 -16.31 -11.53 0.89
C MET A 25 -16.23 -12.01 2.35
N GLU A 26 -16.52 -13.29 2.64
CA GLU A 26 -16.47 -13.86 4.00
C GLU A 26 -15.08 -14.41 4.39
N HIS A 27 -14.10 -14.40 3.46
CA HIS A 27 -12.74 -14.93 3.69
C HIS A 27 -11.67 -13.90 3.30
N PHE A 28 -10.63 -13.73 4.12
CA PHE A 28 -9.60 -12.72 3.86
C PHE A 28 -8.77 -13.03 2.61
N GLU A 29 -8.55 -14.31 2.34
CA GLU A 29 -7.78 -14.84 1.22
C GLU A 29 -8.44 -14.56 -0.15
N THR A 30 -9.75 -14.30 -0.17
CA THR A 30 -10.52 -14.14 -1.40
C THR A 30 -11.32 -12.84 -1.49
N SER A 31 -11.57 -12.14 -0.37
CA SER A 31 -12.42 -10.95 -0.33
C SER A 31 -11.96 -9.82 -1.25
N THR A 32 -10.65 -9.58 -1.38
CA THR A 32 -10.09 -8.55 -2.28
C THR A 32 -10.31 -8.82 -3.77
N ARG A 33 -10.78 -10.03 -4.13
CA ARG A 33 -11.15 -10.40 -5.51
C ARG A 33 -12.51 -9.84 -5.92
N ASP A 34 -13.38 -9.54 -4.97
CA ASP A 34 -14.70 -8.94 -5.24
C ASP A 34 -14.58 -7.42 -5.31
N PRO A 35 -15.00 -6.75 -6.39
CA PRO A 35 -14.98 -5.29 -6.50
C PRO A 35 -15.72 -4.55 -5.37
N SER A 36 -16.74 -5.18 -4.76
CA SER A 36 -17.48 -4.62 -3.62
C SER A 36 -16.61 -4.45 -2.38
N PHE A 37 -15.51 -5.21 -2.25
CA PHE A 37 -14.52 -5.05 -1.18
C PHE A 37 -14.02 -3.60 -1.10
N PHE A 38 -13.59 -3.04 -2.22
CA PHE A 38 -13.04 -1.69 -2.27
C PHE A 38 -14.11 -0.63 -2.03
N ARG A 39 -15.37 -0.89 -2.41
CA ARG A 39 -16.49 0.01 -2.12
C ARG A 39 -16.82 0.02 -0.62
N LEU A 40 -16.88 -1.16 0.02
CA LEU A 40 -17.07 -1.30 1.46
C LEU A 40 -15.93 -0.61 2.23
N HIS A 41 -14.70 -0.89 1.85
CA HIS A 41 -13.54 -0.32 2.53
C HIS A 41 -13.42 1.18 2.29
N LYS A 42 -13.81 1.71 1.12
CA LYS A 42 -13.86 3.15 0.90
C LYS A 42 -14.92 3.83 1.77
N TYR A 43 -16.08 3.20 1.93
CA TYR A 43 -17.10 3.69 2.87
C TYR A 43 -16.56 3.74 4.30
N ILE A 44 -15.88 2.69 4.76
CA ILE A 44 -15.30 2.63 6.11
C ILE A 44 -14.14 3.63 6.27
N ASP A 45 -13.28 3.75 5.26
CA ASP A 45 -12.18 4.72 5.18
C ASP A 45 -12.71 6.16 5.34
N ASN A 46 -13.84 6.49 4.72
CA ASN A 46 -14.47 7.80 4.88
C ASN A 46 -14.92 8.07 6.33
N ILE A 47 -15.36 7.06 7.09
CA ILE A 47 -15.68 7.24 8.52
C ILE A 47 -14.41 7.62 9.31
N PHE A 48 -13.27 6.98 9.02
CA PHE A 48 -12.00 7.35 9.63
C PHE A 48 -11.52 8.73 9.17
N LYS A 49 -11.72 9.06 7.90
CA LYS A 49 -11.41 10.37 7.34
C LYS A 49 -12.19 11.48 8.03
N GLU A 50 -13.50 11.31 8.26
CA GLU A 50 -14.32 12.28 8.99
C GLU A 50 -13.75 12.61 10.38
N HIS A 51 -13.32 11.58 11.11
CA HIS A 51 -12.64 11.80 12.39
C HIS A 51 -11.30 12.52 12.21
N LYS A 52 -10.47 12.13 11.24
CA LYS A 52 -9.17 12.77 10.98
C LYS A 52 -9.32 14.23 10.57
N ASP A 53 -10.32 14.55 9.76
CA ASP A 53 -10.64 15.91 9.32
C ASP A 53 -11.16 16.78 10.48
N SER A 54 -11.70 16.18 11.54
CA SER A 54 -12.12 16.91 12.75
C SER A 54 -10.95 17.41 13.61
N LEU A 55 -9.75 16.87 13.41
CA LEU A 55 -8.57 17.25 14.17
C LEU A 55 -8.03 18.61 13.68
N PRO A 56 -7.46 19.44 14.57
CA PRO A 56 -6.83 20.68 14.14
C PRO A 56 -5.68 20.37 13.16
N PRO A 57 -5.56 21.13 12.06
CA PRO A 57 -4.44 20.98 11.14
C PRO A 57 -3.11 21.16 11.88
N TYR A 58 -2.09 20.41 11.46
CA TYR A 58 -0.76 20.57 12.00
C TYR A 58 -0.25 22.00 11.80
N THR A 59 0.33 22.56 12.85
CA THR A 59 1.03 23.84 12.80
C THR A 59 2.46 23.65 12.30
N LYS A 60 3.13 24.76 11.98
CA LYS A 60 4.56 24.71 11.65
C LYS A 60 5.37 23.98 12.74
N ASN A 61 5.10 24.26 14.01
CA ASN A 61 5.83 23.67 15.12
C ASN A 61 5.61 22.15 15.25
N ASP A 62 4.50 21.63 14.75
CA ASP A 62 4.20 20.19 14.78
C ASP A 62 4.94 19.43 13.66
N LEU A 63 5.27 20.10 12.55
CA LEU A 63 5.90 19.51 11.37
C LEU A 63 7.39 19.84 11.24
N GLU A 64 7.82 20.98 11.76
CA GLU A 64 9.18 21.48 11.60
C GLU A 64 10.16 20.60 12.38
N PHE A 65 11.07 19.97 11.63
CA PHE A 65 12.26 19.38 12.22
C PHE A 65 13.40 20.40 12.20
N SER A 66 13.51 21.17 13.28
CA SER A 66 14.43 22.32 13.35
C SER A 66 15.88 21.96 13.03
N GLY A 67 16.50 22.78 12.18
CA GLY A 67 17.87 22.60 11.70
C GLY A 67 18.02 21.58 10.57
N ILE A 68 16.97 20.85 10.18
CA ILE A 68 17.03 19.86 9.11
C ILE A 68 16.32 20.39 7.85
N SER A 69 17.00 20.36 6.71
CA SER A 69 16.43 20.68 5.40
C SER A 69 16.62 19.54 4.42
N ILE A 70 15.60 19.27 3.61
CA ILE A 70 15.73 18.43 2.42
C ILE A 70 16.12 19.36 1.28
N ASP A 71 17.30 19.16 0.72
CA ASP A 71 17.84 20.00 -0.35
C ASP A 71 17.45 19.43 -1.72
N SER A 72 17.39 18.10 -1.85
CA SER A 72 16.94 17.43 -3.07
C SER A 72 16.26 16.08 -2.76
N LEU A 73 15.32 15.69 -3.63
CA LEU A 73 14.76 14.36 -3.69
C LEU A 73 14.72 13.94 -5.17
N GLY A 74 15.32 12.81 -5.47
CA GLY A 74 15.36 12.23 -6.81
C GLY A 74 15.16 10.72 -6.78
N ILE A 75 15.05 10.15 -7.98
CA ILE A 75 14.99 8.72 -8.21
C ILE A 75 16.13 8.37 -9.15
N ASP A 76 16.96 7.42 -8.74
CA ASP A 76 17.94 6.77 -9.61
C ASP A 76 17.32 5.50 -10.19
N GLY A 77 17.31 5.39 -11.51
CA GLY A 77 16.57 4.38 -12.27
C GLY A 77 15.26 4.89 -12.88
N GLU A 78 14.55 4.01 -13.59
CA GLU A 78 13.27 4.32 -14.25
C GLU A 78 12.11 3.66 -13.50
N LEU A 79 11.09 4.46 -13.14
CA LEU A 79 9.84 3.92 -12.60
C LEU A 79 9.01 3.27 -13.70
N LYS A 80 9.24 1.97 -13.92
CA LYS A 80 8.58 1.20 -14.97
C LYS A 80 7.97 -0.07 -14.41
N THR A 81 6.70 -0.29 -14.73
CA THR A 81 5.96 -1.50 -14.37
C THR A 81 5.80 -2.43 -15.57
N PHE A 82 5.65 -3.72 -15.28
CA PHE A 82 5.40 -4.77 -16.28
C PHE A 82 4.68 -5.94 -15.63
N PHE A 83 4.21 -6.89 -16.44
CA PHE A 83 3.70 -8.17 -15.93
C PHE A 83 4.74 -9.27 -16.14
N GLU A 84 4.93 -10.09 -15.12
CA GLU A 84 5.80 -11.26 -15.17
C GLU A 84 5.03 -12.54 -14.85
N GLY A 85 5.49 -13.67 -15.39
CA GLY A 85 4.94 -14.98 -15.05
C GLY A 85 5.45 -15.45 -13.70
N TYR A 86 4.56 -15.97 -12.87
CA TYR A 86 4.86 -16.53 -11.57
C TYR A 86 4.24 -17.92 -11.47
N GLU A 87 5.08 -18.92 -11.21
CA GLU A 87 4.66 -20.31 -11.06
C GLU A 87 4.62 -20.72 -9.59
N PHE A 88 3.57 -21.43 -9.19
CA PHE A 88 3.48 -22.03 -7.85
C PHE A 88 2.86 -23.42 -7.86
N ASP A 89 3.20 -24.21 -6.85
CA ASP A 89 2.83 -25.61 -6.70
C ASP A 89 1.37 -25.79 -6.24
N LEU A 90 0.66 -26.74 -6.84
CA LEU A 90 -0.75 -27.07 -6.55
C LEU A 90 -0.93 -28.42 -5.87
N ARG A 91 0.13 -29.15 -5.52
CA ARG A 91 0.01 -30.52 -4.98
C ARG A 91 -0.78 -30.57 -3.67
N ASN A 92 -0.69 -29.54 -2.84
CA ASN A 92 -1.48 -29.44 -1.60
C ASN A 92 -2.99 -29.23 -1.83
N ALA A 93 -3.42 -28.96 -3.07
CA ALA A 93 -4.82 -28.76 -3.43
C ALA A 93 -5.47 -30.01 -4.06
N VAL A 94 -4.69 -31.07 -4.31
CA VAL A 94 -5.18 -32.32 -4.90
C VAL A 94 -5.07 -33.46 -3.89
N ASP A 95 -6.02 -34.39 -3.91
CA ASP A 95 -5.98 -35.56 -3.05
C ASP A 95 -4.92 -36.56 -3.55
N SER A 96 -4.03 -36.99 -2.65
CA SER A 96 -3.07 -38.07 -2.89
C SER A 96 -3.67 -39.42 -2.46
N ALA A 97 -3.52 -40.46 -3.27
CA ALA A 97 -3.91 -41.82 -2.90
C ALA A 97 -2.71 -42.64 -2.40
N GLU A 98 -2.93 -43.53 -1.44
CA GLU A 98 -1.88 -44.40 -0.91
C GLU A 98 -1.29 -45.28 -2.03
N GLY A 99 0.04 -45.28 -2.15
CA GLY A 99 0.75 -46.02 -3.20
C GLY A 99 0.79 -45.34 -4.57
N VAL A 100 0.27 -44.12 -4.71
CA VAL A 100 0.42 -43.28 -5.91
C VAL A 100 1.50 -42.25 -5.67
N GLU A 101 2.47 -42.16 -6.57
CA GLU A 101 3.51 -41.12 -6.50
C GLU A 101 2.95 -39.74 -6.86
N ASP A 102 3.38 -38.72 -6.12
CA ASP A 102 3.03 -37.34 -6.42
C ASP A 102 3.55 -36.91 -7.79
N VAL A 103 2.67 -36.31 -8.58
CA VAL A 103 3.03 -35.68 -9.85
C VAL A 103 3.20 -34.18 -9.66
N ALA A 104 4.13 -33.57 -10.41
CA ALA A 104 4.29 -32.14 -10.42
C ALA A 104 3.04 -31.48 -11.05
N VAL A 105 2.36 -30.64 -10.26
CA VAL A 105 1.21 -29.84 -10.72
C VAL A 105 1.48 -28.40 -10.30
N THR A 106 1.49 -27.49 -11.28
CA THR A 106 1.75 -26.07 -11.05
C THR A 106 0.66 -25.19 -11.66
N ALA A 107 0.49 -23.99 -11.12
CA ALA A 107 -0.25 -22.91 -11.73
C ALA A 107 0.72 -21.80 -12.14
N ASN A 108 0.50 -21.22 -13.32
CA ASN A 108 1.22 -20.03 -13.78
C ASN A 108 0.25 -18.85 -13.85
N VAL A 109 0.63 -17.73 -13.22
CA VAL A 109 -0.15 -16.50 -13.20
C VAL A 109 0.71 -15.31 -13.58
N HIS A 110 0.12 -14.33 -14.27
CA HIS A 110 0.78 -13.05 -14.52
C HIS A 110 0.58 -12.11 -13.32
N ARG A 111 1.68 -11.55 -12.78
CA ARG A 111 1.67 -10.62 -11.66
C ARG A 111 2.30 -9.30 -12.08
N LEU A 112 1.76 -8.18 -11.58
CA LEU A 112 2.38 -6.87 -11.74
C LEU A 112 3.72 -6.85 -10.99
N ASN A 113 4.75 -6.32 -11.63
CA ASN A 113 6.08 -6.07 -11.07
C ASN A 113 6.63 -4.71 -11.57
N HIS A 114 7.79 -4.30 -11.07
CA HIS A 114 8.48 -3.08 -11.46
C HIS A 114 10.00 -3.27 -11.57
N ASN A 115 10.67 -2.36 -12.29
CA ASN A 115 12.13 -2.28 -12.30
C ASN A 115 12.64 -1.79 -10.93
N ASP A 116 13.82 -2.26 -10.52
CA ASP A 116 14.53 -1.72 -9.37
C ASP A 116 14.82 -0.22 -9.56
N PHE A 117 14.63 0.57 -8.50
CA PHE A 117 15.01 1.98 -8.45
C PHE A 117 15.54 2.33 -7.05
N SER A 118 16.08 3.54 -6.88
CA SER A 118 16.48 4.05 -5.55
C SER A 118 16.01 5.48 -5.36
N PHE A 119 15.47 5.77 -4.18
CA PHE A 119 15.29 7.15 -3.74
C PHE A 119 16.65 7.72 -3.35
N VAL A 120 16.96 8.92 -3.85
CA VAL A 120 18.18 9.66 -3.54
C VAL A 120 17.76 10.97 -2.90
N VAL A 121 18.16 11.18 -1.65
CA VAL A 121 17.78 12.35 -0.86
C VAL A 121 19.04 13.03 -0.35
N ASP A 122 19.22 14.30 -0.72
CA ASP A 122 20.22 15.15 -0.10
C ASP A 122 19.57 15.92 1.05
N VAL A 123 20.10 15.74 2.25
CA VAL A 123 19.57 16.33 3.49
C VAL A 123 20.70 17.04 4.21
N ASN A 124 20.46 18.28 4.62
CA ASN A 124 21.42 19.05 5.40
C ASN A 124 20.97 19.17 6.86
N ASN A 125 21.89 18.87 7.78
CA ASN A 125 21.72 19.01 9.21
C ASN A 125 22.53 20.21 9.70
N ASN A 126 21.88 21.34 9.88
CA ASN A 126 22.47 22.58 10.38
C ASN A 126 22.67 22.59 11.91
N ASN A 127 22.37 21.49 12.60
CA ASN A 127 22.66 21.35 14.02
C ASN A 127 24.15 21.00 14.23
N GLY A 128 24.71 21.42 15.36
CA GLY A 128 26.10 21.10 15.72
C GLY A 128 26.34 19.66 16.18
N ALA A 129 25.32 18.80 16.13
CA ALA A 129 25.39 17.41 16.57
C ALA A 129 24.59 16.47 15.65
N PRO A 130 24.94 15.17 15.60
CA PRO A 130 24.16 14.20 14.86
C PRO A 130 22.73 14.08 15.38
N VAL A 131 21.75 13.93 14.49
CA VAL A 131 20.34 13.73 14.84
C VAL A 131 19.81 12.43 14.24
N GLU A 132 18.78 11.85 14.85
CA GLU A 132 18.05 10.72 14.27
C GLU A 132 16.81 11.24 13.54
N ALA A 133 16.67 10.87 12.27
CA ALA A 133 15.58 11.30 11.41
C ALA A 133 14.78 10.10 10.92
N THR A 134 13.45 10.25 10.85
CA THR A 134 12.57 9.30 10.16
C THR A 134 12.23 9.85 8.78
N PHE A 135 12.62 9.13 7.73
CA PHE A 135 12.22 9.38 6.36
C PHE A 135 10.85 8.73 6.13
N ARG A 136 9.90 9.49 5.59
CA ARG A 136 8.55 9.03 5.24
C ARG A 136 8.29 9.43 3.79
N ILE A 137 8.23 8.44 2.90
CA ILE A 137 8.09 8.66 1.47
C ILE A 137 6.68 8.24 1.06
N TYR A 138 5.95 9.16 0.41
CA TYR A 138 4.62 8.91 -0.13
C TYR A 138 4.60 9.23 -1.61
N MET A 139 3.80 8.48 -2.37
CA MET A 139 3.48 8.79 -3.76
C MET A 139 2.03 9.25 -3.83
N CYS A 140 1.80 10.43 -4.40
CA CYS A 140 0.48 11.05 -4.48
C CYS A 140 0.13 11.28 -5.97
N PRO A 141 -1.13 11.03 -6.38
CA PRO A 141 -1.57 11.40 -7.71
C PRO A 141 -1.61 12.94 -7.85
N GLN A 142 -1.14 13.44 -9.00
CA GLN A 142 -1.24 14.87 -9.32
C GLN A 142 -2.58 15.20 -9.99
N TYR A 143 -3.16 14.26 -10.74
CA TYR A 143 -4.39 14.44 -11.49
C TYR A 143 -5.42 13.38 -11.13
N ASP A 144 -6.70 13.74 -11.19
CA ASP A 144 -7.82 12.82 -11.01
C ASP A 144 -8.16 12.05 -12.31
N SER A 145 -9.21 11.23 -12.29
CA SER A 145 -9.66 10.47 -13.47
C SER A 145 -10.22 11.33 -14.61
N ASN A 146 -10.56 12.59 -14.35
CA ASN A 146 -11.03 13.55 -15.35
C ASN A 146 -9.88 14.41 -15.90
N GLY A 147 -8.66 14.27 -15.37
CA GLY A 147 -7.50 15.09 -15.73
C GLY A 147 -7.44 16.42 -14.99
N GLU A 148 -8.23 16.61 -13.94
CA GLU A 148 -8.18 17.80 -13.10
C GLU A 148 -7.05 17.69 -12.08
N GLU A 149 -6.30 18.77 -11.88
CA GLU A 149 -5.21 18.81 -10.90
C GLU A 149 -5.76 18.76 -9.47
N LEU A 150 -5.24 17.82 -8.67
CA LEU A 150 -5.65 17.64 -7.29
C LEU A 150 -5.00 18.70 -6.39
N SER A 151 -5.82 19.46 -5.68
CA SER A 151 -5.31 20.33 -4.62
C SER A 151 -4.74 19.50 -3.48
N TYR A 152 -3.75 20.04 -2.74
CA TYR A 152 -3.14 19.35 -1.59
C TYR A 152 -4.20 18.89 -0.55
N GLY A 153 -5.20 19.74 -0.29
CA GLY A 153 -6.29 19.43 0.65
C GLY A 153 -7.15 18.23 0.23
N ASN A 154 -7.26 17.95 -1.08
CA ASN A 154 -8.05 16.84 -1.61
C ASN A 154 -7.20 15.61 -1.97
N GLY A 155 -5.94 15.83 -2.37
CA GLY A 155 -5.03 14.79 -2.84
C GLY A 155 -4.34 13.99 -1.74
N HIS A 156 -4.15 14.56 -0.54
CA HIS A 156 -3.37 13.90 0.53
C HIS A 156 -3.94 12.53 0.95
N TRP A 157 -5.26 12.35 0.92
CA TRP A 157 -5.92 11.09 1.26
C TRP A 157 -5.87 10.04 0.13
N GLN A 158 -5.28 10.39 -1.01
CA GLN A 158 -5.04 9.48 -2.14
C GLN A 158 -3.57 9.04 -2.23
N CYS A 159 -2.71 9.54 -1.34
CA CYS A 159 -1.31 9.15 -1.30
C CYS A 159 -1.14 7.73 -0.77
N ILE A 160 -0.23 6.97 -1.37
CA ILE A 160 0.19 5.65 -0.89
C ILE A 160 1.56 5.76 -0.22
N GLU A 161 1.74 5.03 0.88
CA GLU A 161 3.04 4.94 1.55
C GLU A 161 3.99 4.09 0.70
N MET A 162 5.16 4.65 0.38
CA MET A 162 6.20 3.96 -0.38
C MET A 162 7.28 3.40 0.55
N ASP A 163 7.67 4.15 1.59
CA ASP A 163 8.68 3.70 2.55
C ASP A 163 8.66 4.50 3.85
N LYS A 164 9.19 3.89 4.91
CA LYS A 164 9.42 4.50 6.22
C LYS A 164 10.63 3.87 6.90
N PHE A 165 11.67 4.66 7.11
CA PHE A 165 12.92 4.20 7.73
C PHE A 165 13.59 5.31 8.55
N TRP A 166 14.46 4.91 9.48
CA TRP A 166 15.26 5.85 10.27
C TRP A 166 16.71 5.91 9.78
N LYS A 167 17.32 7.08 9.90
CA LYS A 167 18.74 7.31 9.62
C LYS A 167 19.31 8.34 10.58
N LYS A 168 20.53 8.09 11.03
CA LYS A 168 21.31 9.10 11.76
C LYS A 168 21.98 10.04 10.77
N LEU A 169 21.69 11.34 10.88
CA LEU A 169 22.25 12.41 10.07
C LEU A 169 23.41 13.06 10.81
N SER A 170 24.59 13.12 10.19
CA SER A 170 25.74 13.86 10.74
C SER A 170 25.55 15.37 10.51
N PRO A 171 26.20 16.25 11.29
CA PRO A 171 26.21 17.69 10.99
C PRO A 171 26.67 17.97 9.54
N GLY A 172 26.01 18.92 8.88
CA GLY A 172 26.23 19.27 7.48
C GLY A 172 25.45 18.38 6.50
N ALA A 173 25.95 18.29 5.27
CA ALA A 173 25.30 17.58 4.16
C ALA A 173 25.37 16.05 4.34
N ASN A 174 24.25 15.39 4.09
CA ASN A 174 24.10 13.93 4.10
C ASN A 174 23.46 13.49 2.78
N HIS A 175 24.10 12.53 2.11
CA HIS A 175 23.55 11.88 0.92
C HIS A 175 22.94 10.54 1.33
N VAL A 176 21.64 10.37 1.13
CA VAL A 176 20.89 9.17 1.54
C VAL A 176 20.34 8.47 0.31
N THR A 177 20.75 7.23 0.10
CA THR A 177 20.21 6.35 -0.95
C THR A 177 19.41 5.22 -0.33
N ARG A 178 18.20 4.97 -0.86
CA ARG A 178 17.29 3.93 -0.39
C ARG A 178 16.71 3.16 -1.56
N LYS A 179 17.10 1.88 -1.68
CA LYS A 179 16.62 0.96 -2.72
C LYS A 179 15.14 0.61 -2.51
N SER A 180 14.39 0.53 -3.60
CA SER A 180 13.02 0.01 -3.68
C SER A 180 12.90 -1.44 -3.23
#